data_AF-A0A9X2AXC6-F1
#
_entry.id   AF-A0A9X2AXC6-F1
#
_cell.length_a   1.000
_cell.length_b   1.000
_cell.length_c   1.000
_cell.angle_alpha   90.00
_cell.angle_beta   90.00
_cell.angle_gamma   90.00
#
_symmetry.space_group_name_H-M   'P 1'
#
loop_
_entity.id
_entity.type
_entity.pdbx_description
1 polymer ?
#
loop_
_entity_poly.entity_id
_entity_poly.type
_entity_poly.pdbx_seq_one_letter_code
_entity_poly.pdbx_strand_id
1 'polypeptide(L)'
;MQLDKYTDTDAEALLSELVAIKQRASDMFDELKEIKNEPSAQEVYKQIGDAEHPLPDLYEHARRDTYDLDTLFSEALYHCTHIGEFATYLEEKLIAPDEEVFHAAFAHIKQNGDGGSFRDMLRLFGDVIKMYRTTHRLLKELKATVAAKMELIP
;
A
#
# COMPACT_ATOMS: atom_id res chain seq x y z
N MET A 1 -29.65 25.50 1.80
CA MET A 1 -29.54 24.16 1.22
C MET A 1 -29.03 23.27 2.36
N GLN A 2 -29.93 22.54 3.02
CA GLN A 2 -29.62 21.81 4.26
C GLN A 2 -29.00 20.46 3.92
N LEU A 3 -27.68 20.35 4.15
CA LEU A 3 -26.88 19.14 4.02
C LEU A 3 -26.75 18.43 5.39
N ASP A 4 -27.77 18.54 6.26
CA ASP A 4 -27.69 18.19 7.68
C ASP A 4 -28.43 16.90 8.08
N LYS A 5 -28.76 16.01 7.14
CA LYS A 5 -29.46 14.76 7.49
C LYS A 5 -29.00 13.55 6.69
N TYR A 6 -27.73 13.17 6.85
CA TYR A 6 -27.26 11.79 7.04
C TYR A 6 -25.73 11.78 6.83
N THR A 7 -24.95 12.03 7.89
CA THR A 7 -23.57 11.56 7.97
C THR A 7 -23.63 10.06 8.24
N ASP A 8 -23.17 9.23 7.30
CA ASP A 8 -23.07 7.79 7.52
C ASP A 8 -21.77 7.53 8.27
N THR A 9 -21.86 7.58 9.60
CA THR A 9 -20.70 7.48 10.50
C THR A 9 -19.89 6.20 10.27
N ASP A 10 -20.54 5.10 9.83
CA ASP A 10 -19.85 3.83 9.57
C ASP A 10 -19.06 3.89 8.25
N ALA A 11 -19.65 4.43 7.18
CA ALA A 11 -18.96 4.64 5.92
C ALA A 11 -17.83 5.69 6.03
N GLU A 12 -18.05 6.74 6.83
CA GLU A 12 -17.06 7.78 7.13
C GLU A 12 -15.89 7.25 7.97
N ALA A 13 -16.16 6.34 8.92
CA ALA A 13 -15.12 5.67 9.70
C ALA A 13 -14.24 4.79 8.80
N LEU A 14 -14.86 3.97 7.94
CA LEU A 14 -14.16 3.14 6.96
C LEU A 14 -13.33 3.99 5.99
N LEU A 15 -13.88 5.11 5.51
CA LEU A 15 -13.14 6.05 4.67
C LEU A 15 -11.97 6.69 5.42
N SER A 16 -12.13 7.03 6.69
CA SER A 16 -11.07 7.59 7.52
C SER A 16 -9.91 6.60 7.72
N GLU A 17 -10.21 5.31 7.92
CA GLU A 17 -9.20 4.25 7.98
C GLU A 17 -8.45 4.11 6.64
N LEU A 18 -9.18 4.17 5.52
CA LEU A 18 -8.62 4.16 4.18
C LEU A 18 -7.67 5.35 3.95
N VAL A 19 -8.05 6.57 4.36
CA VAL A 19 -7.18 7.76 4.29
C VAL A 19 -5.95 7.63 5.20
N ALA A 20 -6.08 7.00 6.37
CA ALA A 20 -4.93 6.74 7.24
C ALA A 20 -3.93 5.77 6.60
N ILE A 21 -4.40 4.76 5.84
CA ILE A 21 -3.52 3.87 5.07
C ILE A 21 -2.75 4.65 4.00
N LYS A 22 -3.41 5.57 3.28
CA LYS A 22 -2.74 6.46 2.32
C LYS A 22 -1.60 7.22 2.99
N GLN A 23 -1.86 7.88 4.12
CA GLN A 23 -0.82 8.66 4.81
C GLN A 23 0.36 7.78 5.22
N ARG A 24 0.07 6.58 5.77
CA ARG A 24 1.11 5.63 6.15
C ARG A 24 1.93 5.16 4.94
N ALA A 25 1.31 4.96 3.78
CA ALA A 25 2.02 4.63 2.55
C ALA A 25 2.97 5.78 2.14
N SER A 26 2.51 7.03 2.17
CA SER A 26 3.37 8.19 1.92
C SER A 26 4.58 8.22 2.86
N ASP A 27 4.38 8.05 4.17
CA ASP A 27 5.46 8.09 5.16
C ASP A 27 6.47 6.94 4.92
N MET A 28 5.97 5.74 4.61
CA MET A 28 6.83 4.58 4.31
C MET A 28 7.61 4.74 3.00
N PHE A 29 7.06 5.44 2.01
CA PHE A 29 7.76 5.72 0.76
C PHE A 29 9.01 6.58 1.00
N ASP A 30 8.92 7.55 1.91
CA ASP A 30 10.06 8.36 2.34
C ASP A 30 11.10 7.51 3.10
N GLU A 31 10.67 6.64 4.02
CA GLU A 31 11.56 5.71 4.75
C GLU A 31 12.33 4.78 3.79
N LEU A 32 11.67 4.23 2.78
CA LEU A 32 12.31 3.39 1.74
C LEU A 32 13.36 4.17 0.94
N LYS A 33 13.13 5.46 0.68
CA LYS A 33 14.09 6.32 0.00
C LYS A 33 15.32 6.56 0.86
N GLU A 34 15.16 6.75 2.16
CA GLU A 34 16.27 6.90 3.10
C GLU A 34 17.12 5.64 3.16
N ILE A 35 16.50 4.46 3.33
CA ILE A 35 17.18 3.17 3.39
C ILE A 35 18.02 2.92 2.13
N LYS A 36 17.49 3.19 0.93
CA LYS A 36 18.26 3.01 -0.31
C LYS A 36 19.55 3.84 -0.32
N ASN A 37 19.54 5.02 0.30
CA ASN A 37 20.68 5.93 0.28
C ASN A 37 21.74 5.56 1.34
N GLU A 38 21.49 4.54 2.16
CA GLU A 38 22.48 4.10 3.15
C GLU A 38 23.71 3.47 2.46
N PRO A 39 24.93 3.72 2.99
CA PRO A 39 26.16 3.17 2.43
C PRO A 39 26.15 1.63 2.32
N SER A 40 25.53 0.95 3.28
CA SER A 40 25.43 -0.52 3.33
C SER A 40 24.58 -1.05 2.16
N ALA A 41 23.40 -0.45 1.92
CA ALA A 41 22.55 -0.79 0.79
C ALA A 41 23.26 -0.54 -0.54
N GLN A 42 23.90 0.63 -0.69
CA GLN A 42 24.67 0.99 -1.88
C GLN A 42 25.83 0.03 -2.16
N GLU A 43 26.51 -0.43 -1.11
CA GLU A 43 27.61 -1.39 -1.23
C GLU A 43 27.12 -2.76 -1.69
N VAL A 44 26.01 -3.25 -1.13
CA VAL A 44 25.34 -4.48 -1.58
C VAL A 44 24.92 -4.37 -3.05
N TYR A 45 24.32 -3.25 -3.47
CA TYR A 45 23.98 -3.01 -4.89
C TYR A 45 25.21 -3.07 -5.82
N LYS A 46 26.35 -2.53 -5.40
CA LYS A 46 27.60 -2.61 -6.20
C LYS A 46 28.14 -4.03 -6.30
N GLN A 47 28.02 -4.80 -5.23
CA GLN A 47 28.55 -6.17 -5.16
C GLN A 47 27.71 -7.16 -5.97
N ILE A 48 26.41 -6.90 -6.11
CA ILE A 48 25.46 -7.78 -6.79
C ILE A 48 25.64 -7.76 -8.33
N GLY A 49 26.19 -6.69 -8.91
CA GLY A 49 26.36 -6.58 -10.36
C GLY A 49 25.05 -6.77 -11.14
N ASP A 50 25.11 -7.38 -12.32
CA ASP A 50 23.94 -7.72 -13.17
C ASP A 50 23.35 -9.11 -12.85
N ALA A 51 23.70 -9.72 -11.71
CA ALA A 51 23.17 -11.03 -11.34
C ALA A 51 21.70 -10.94 -10.91
N GLU A 52 20.89 -11.96 -11.23
CA GLU A 52 19.55 -12.10 -10.65
C GLU A 52 19.68 -12.17 -9.12
N HIS A 53 19.19 -11.13 -8.45
CA HIS A 53 19.31 -10.99 -7.01
C HIS A 53 18.02 -10.41 -6.41
N PRO A 54 17.47 -11.02 -5.36
CA PRO A 54 16.14 -10.66 -4.88
C PRO A 54 16.09 -9.34 -4.08
N LEU A 55 17.24 -8.82 -3.64
CA LEU A 55 17.31 -7.59 -2.84
C LEU A 55 17.03 -6.31 -3.67
N PRO A 56 17.59 -6.13 -4.88
CA PRO A 56 17.12 -5.10 -5.81
C PRO A 56 15.62 -5.16 -6.11
N ASP A 57 15.10 -6.34 -6.44
CA ASP A 57 13.67 -6.51 -6.74
C ASP A 57 12.79 -6.15 -5.54
N LEU A 58 13.21 -6.55 -4.33
CA LEU A 58 12.57 -6.16 -3.08
C LEU A 58 12.44 -4.63 -2.97
N TYR A 59 13.50 -3.88 -3.28
CA TYR A 59 13.44 -2.43 -3.24
C TYR A 59 12.48 -1.87 -4.27
N GLU A 60 12.57 -2.35 -5.51
CA GLU A 60 11.76 -1.83 -6.61
C GLU A 60 10.27 -2.06 -6.35
N HIS A 61 9.91 -3.27 -5.93
CA HIS A 61 8.54 -3.59 -5.56
C HIS A 61 8.09 -2.84 -4.31
N ALA A 62 8.89 -2.81 -3.24
CA ALA A 62 8.54 -2.05 -2.04
C ALA A 62 8.26 -0.58 -2.36
N ARG A 63 9.12 0.05 -3.17
CA ARG A 63 8.95 1.44 -3.56
C ARG A 63 7.72 1.63 -4.45
N ARG A 64 7.61 0.85 -5.53
CA ARG A 64 6.53 0.99 -6.51
C ARG A 64 5.17 0.76 -5.86
N ASP A 65 5.04 -0.32 -5.11
CA ASP A 65 3.75 -0.74 -4.54
C ASP A 65 3.36 0.20 -3.37
N THR A 66 4.32 0.74 -2.61
CA THR A 66 4.00 1.80 -1.63
C THR A 66 3.53 3.09 -2.30
N TYR A 67 4.19 3.49 -3.39
CA TYR A 67 3.85 4.70 -4.14
C TYR A 67 2.49 4.60 -4.85
N ASP A 68 2.18 3.41 -5.35
CA ASP A 68 0.92 3.10 -6.01
C ASP A 68 -0.26 3.31 -5.05
N LEU A 69 -0.16 2.85 -3.79
CA LEU A 69 -1.17 3.13 -2.77
C LEU A 69 -1.41 4.64 -2.58
N ASP A 70 -0.36 5.43 -2.36
CA ASP A 70 -0.53 6.87 -2.14
C ASP A 70 -1.12 7.59 -3.37
N THR A 71 -0.64 7.23 -4.56
CA THR A 71 -1.04 7.84 -5.82
C THR A 71 -2.49 7.51 -6.15
N LEU A 72 -2.87 6.23 -6.11
CA LEU A 72 -4.23 5.79 -6.44
C LEU A 72 -5.26 6.39 -5.49
N PHE A 73 -4.94 6.49 -4.19
CA PHE A 73 -5.82 7.15 -3.24
C PHE A 73 -5.94 8.65 -3.48
N SER A 74 -4.84 9.32 -3.82
CA SER A 74 -4.88 10.75 -4.16
C SER A 74 -5.72 11.01 -5.41
N GLU A 75 -5.58 10.18 -6.44
CA GLU A 75 -6.41 10.23 -7.64
C GLU A 75 -7.89 9.98 -7.33
N ALA A 76 -8.19 8.94 -6.55
CA ALA A 76 -9.55 8.60 -6.17
C ALA A 76 -10.22 9.75 -5.39
N LEU A 77 -9.53 10.35 -4.42
CA LEU A 77 -10.02 11.50 -3.66
C LEU A 77 -10.22 12.75 -4.52
N TYR A 78 -9.45 12.90 -5.59
CA TYR A 78 -9.56 14.04 -6.49
C TYR A 78 -10.70 13.87 -7.52
N HIS A 79 -10.88 12.67 -8.04
CA HIS A 79 -11.80 12.40 -9.15
C HIS A 79 -13.19 11.89 -8.73
N CYS A 80 -13.31 11.23 -7.58
CA CYS A 80 -14.59 10.66 -7.15
C CYS A 80 -15.40 11.67 -6.33
N THR A 81 -16.70 11.74 -6.59
CA THR A 81 -17.60 12.66 -5.88
C THR A 81 -18.42 11.97 -4.81
N HIS A 82 -18.50 10.64 -4.88
CA HIS A 82 -19.25 9.80 -3.96
C HIS A 82 -18.40 8.64 -3.43
N ILE A 83 -18.69 8.20 -2.20
CA ILE A 83 -17.96 7.11 -1.53
C ILE A 83 -18.03 5.79 -2.33
N GLY A 84 -19.16 5.50 -2.98
CA GLY A 84 -19.30 4.32 -3.84
C GLY A 84 -18.43 4.37 -5.11
N GLU A 85 -18.27 5.56 -5.70
CA GLU A 85 -17.36 5.78 -6.84
C GLU A 85 -15.91 5.59 -6.41
N PHE A 86 -15.54 6.19 -5.26
CA PHE A 86 -14.22 6.04 -4.65
C PHE A 86 -13.86 4.58 -4.41
N ALA A 87 -14.78 3.81 -3.80
CA ALA A 87 -14.55 2.41 -3.49
C ALA A 87 -14.37 1.57 -4.76
N THR A 88 -15.16 1.84 -5.81
CA THR A 88 -15.07 1.15 -7.10
C THR A 88 -13.78 1.50 -7.83
N TYR A 89 -13.40 2.78 -7.86
CA TYR A 89 -12.16 3.25 -8.48
C TYR A 89 -10.94 2.51 -7.91
N LEU A 90 -10.84 2.45 -6.58
CA LEU A 90 -9.71 1.79 -5.93
C LEU A 90 -9.73 0.27 -6.13
N GLU A 91 -10.90 -0.37 -6.07
CA GLU A 91 -10.99 -1.82 -6.26
C GLU A 91 -10.56 -2.25 -7.68
N GLU A 92 -10.87 -1.46 -8.70
CA GLU A 92 -10.50 -1.75 -10.09
C GLU A 92 -9.01 -1.54 -10.39
N LYS A 93 -8.36 -0.62 -9.65
CA LYS A 93 -6.99 -0.17 -9.95
C LYS A 93 -5.93 -0.72 -9.01
N LEU A 94 -6.29 -1.11 -7.79
CA LEU A 94 -5.33 -1.68 -6.85
C LEU A 94 -4.85 -3.05 -7.34
N ILE A 95 -3.55 -3.15 -7.55
CA ILE A 95 -2.87 -4.39 -7.90
C ILE A 95 -2.17 -4.92 -6.65
N ALA A 96 -2.42 -6.19 -6.30
CA ALA A 96 -1.78 -6.80 -5.15
C ALA A 96 -0.25 -6.85 -5.33
N PRO A 97 0.54 -6.56 -4.27
CA PRO A 97 1.98 -6.71 -4.31
C PRO A 97 2.41 -8.15 -4.62
N ASP A 98 3.56 -8.28 -5.26
CA ASP A 98 4.16 -9.59 -5.54
C ASP A 98 4.78 -10.19 -4.27
N GLU A 99 4.10 -11.17 -3.69
CA GLU A 99 4.58 -11.86 -2.49
C GLU A 99 5.78 -12.78 -2.77
N GLU A 100 6.00 -13.21 -4.01
CA GLU A 100 7.15 -14.03 -4.37
C GLU A 100 8.45 -13.25 -4.20
N VAL A 101 8.44 -11.96 -4.55
CA VAL A 101 9.58 -11.04 -4.30
C VAL A 101 9.90 -10.96 -2.81
N PHE A 102 8.89 -10.84 -1.95
CA PHE A 102 9.09 -10.85 -0.50
C PHE A 102 9.71 -12.17 -0.02
N HIS A 103 9.18 -13.30 -0.48
CA HIS A 103 9.66 -14.62 -0.06
C HIS A 103 11.08 -14.91 -0.55
N ALA A 104 11.42 -14.54 -1.79
CA ALA A 104 12.75 -14.69 -2.35
C ALA A 104 13.78 -13.86 -1.55
N ALA A 105 13.45 -12.60 -1.25
CA ALA A 105 14.33 -11.74 -0.46
C ALA A 105 14.48 -12.24 0.98
N PHE A 106 13.39 -12.67 1.63
CA PHE A 106 13.46 -13.27 2.96
C PHE A 106 14.35 -14.52 3.00
N ALA A 107 14.19 -15.42 2.02
CA ALA A 107 14.99 -16.63 1.93
C ALA A 107 16.48 -16.30 1.75
N HIS A 108 16.79 -15.33 0.90
CA HIS A 108 18.16 -14.84 0.70
C HIS A 108 18.75 -14.28 1.99
N ILE A 109 18.06 -13.35 2.66
CA ILE A 109 18.54 -12.72 3.91
C ILE A 109 18.78 -13.76 4.99
N LYS A 110 17.92 -14.79 5.06
CA LYS A 110 18.07 -15.88 6.03
C LYS A 110 19.29 -16.75 5.77
N GLN A 111 19.65 -16.97 4.50
CA GLN A 111 20.75 -17.85 4.11
C GLN A 111 22.10 -17.15 4.06
N ASN A 112 22.13 -15.94 3.50
CA ASN A 112 23.36 -15.24 3.14
C ASN A 112 23.60 -13.98 4.00
N GLY A 113 22.61 -13.57 4.79
CA GLY A 113 22.57 -12.24 5.39
C GLY A 113 22.04 -11.19 4.41
N ASP A 114 21.86 -9.98 4.92
CA ASP A 114 21.37 -8.80 4.17
C ASP A 114 22.47 -7.80 3.83
N GLY A 115 23.64 -7.91 4.46
CA GLY A 115 24.77 -6.99 4.28
C GLY A 115 24.47 -5.54 4.70
N GLY A 116 23.36 -5.27 5.39
CA GLY A 116 22.87 -3.90 5.63
C GLY A 116 21.38 -3.80 5.94
N SER A 117 20.76 -2.70 5.51
CA SER A 117 19.37 -2.31 5.83
C SER A 117 18.28 -2.99 4.98
N PHE A 118 18.62 -4.05 4.24
CA PHE A 118 17.62 -4.79 3.48
C PHE A 118 16.61 -5.54 4.36
N ARG A 119 16.94 -5.85 5.62
CA ARG A 119 15.95 -6.40 6.57
C ARG A 119 14.92 -5.35 6.99
N ASP A 120 15.31 -4.08 7.09
CA ASP A 120 14.37 -2.99 7.32
C ASP A 120 13.48 -2.77 6.09
N MET A 121 14.07 -2.82 4.90
CA MET A 121 13.32 -2.79 3.65
C MET A 121 12.33 -3.97 3.53
N LEU A 122 12.75 -5.18 3.91
CA LEU A 122 11.90 -6.35 3.93
C LEU A 122 10.74 -6.18 4.92
N ARG A 123 11.01 -5.63 6.12
CA ARG A 123 9.98 -5.29 7.11
C ARG A 123 8.97 -4.32 6.50
N LEU A 124 9.43 -3.26 5.85
CA LEU A 124 8.57 -2.27 5.21
C LEU A 124 7.74 -2.89 4.09
N PHE A 125 8.31 -3.70 3.21
CA PHE A 125 7.53 -4.36 2.16
C PHE A 125 6.48 -5.32 2.73
N GLY A 126 6.81 -6.04 3.80
CA GLY A 126 5.84 -6.84 4.54
C GLY A 126 4.67 -6.00 5.08
N ASP A 127 4.93 -4.77 5.51
CA ASP A 127 3.88 -3.84 5.93
C ASP A 127 3.07 -3.30 4.74
N VAL A 128 3.67 -3.09 3.56
CA VAL A 128 2.95 -2.77 2.31
C VAL A 128 1.95 -3.87 1.98
N ILE A 129 2.38 -5.13 1.99
CA ILE A 129 1.49 -6.29 1.73
C ILE A 129 0.30 -6.28 2.71
N LYS A 130 0.54 -6.02 4.00
CA LYS A 130 -0.53 -5.92 5.00
C LYS A 130 -1.45 -4.74 4.72
N MET A 131 -0.93 -3.59 4.31
CA MET A 131 -1.72 -2.42 3.96
C MET A 131 -2.64 -2.74 2.77
N TYR A 132 -2.13 -3.32 1.68
CA TYR A 132 -2.96 -3.74 0.55
C TYR A 132 -4.09 -4.70 0.95
N ARG A 133 -3.77 -5.73 1.75
CA ARG A 133 -4.78 -6.68 2.25
C ARG A 133 -5.85 -5.97 3.10
N THR A 134 -5.42 -5.03 3.94
CA THR A 134 -6.32 -4.22 4.76
C THR A 134 -7.19 -3.31 3.91
N THR A 135 -6.61 -2.62 2.93
CA THR A 135 -7.32 -1.79 1.95
C THR A 135 -8.40 -2.58 1.24
N HIS A 136 -8.08 -3.75 0.66
CA HIS A 136 -9.07 -4.58 -0.01
C HIS A 136 -10.22 -5.00 0.91
N ARG A 137 -9.92 -5.32 2.17
CA ARG A 137 -10.95 -5.67 3.16
C ARG A 137 -11.86 -4.47 3.43
N LEU A 138 -11.28 -3.30 3.70
CA LEU A 138 -12.02 -2.07 3.99
C LEU A 138 -12.87 -1.63 2.79
N LEU A 139 -12.37 -1.77 1.56
CA LEU A 139 -13.14 -1.47 0.35
C LEU A 139 -14.38 -2.37 0.21
N LYS A 140 -14.24 -3.67 0.50
CA LYS A 140 -15.38 -4.60 0.50
C LYS A 140 -16.41 -4.24 1.56
N GLU A 141 -15.96 -3.93 2.78
CA GLU A 141 -16.82 -3.48 3.88
C GLU A 141 -17.53 -2.17 3.49
N LEU A 142 -16.81 -1.21 2.91
CA LEU A 142 -17.35 0.08 2.47
C LEU A 142 -18.43 -0.08 1.39
N LYS A 143 -18.20 -0.92 0.38
CA LYS A 143 -19.20 -1.19 -0.67
C LYS A 143 -20.44 -1.87 -0.10
N ALA A 144 -20.28 -2.82 0.82
CA ALA A 144 -21.41 -3.47 1.48
C ALA A 144 -22.24 -2.47 2.31
N THR A 145 -21.58 -1.58 3.07
CA THR A 145 -22.24 -0.52 3.83
C THR A 145 -23.02 0.42 2.93
N VAL A 146 -22.42 0.89 1.82
CA VAL A 146 -23.10 1.76 0.85
C VAL A 146 -24.29 1.06 0.17
N ALA A 147 -24.12 -0.20 -0.24
CA ALA A 147 -25.18 -0.96 -0.93
C ALA A 147 -26.40 -1.23 -0.02
N ALA A 148 -26.17 -1.64 1.23
CA ALA A 148 -27.24 -1.87 2.21
C ALA A 148 -28.07 -0.60 2.45
N LYS A 149 -27.49 0.60 2.28
CA LYS A 149 -28.23 1.86 2.38
C LYS A 149 -29.10 2.14 1.15
N MET A 150 -28.63 1.81 -0.05
CA MET A 150 -29.42 1.99 -1.27
C MET A 150 -30.70 1.13 -1.25
N GLU A 151 -30.67 -0.05 -0.64
CA GLU A 151 -31.84 -0.91 -0.44
C GLU A 151 -32.85 -0.36 0.59
N LEU A 152 -32.44 0.59 1.44
CA LEU A 152 -33.29 1.21 2.47
C LEU A 152 -33.97 2.50 1.99
N ILE A 153 -33.67 2.99 0.78
CA ILE A 153 -34.33 4.13 0.15
C ILE A 153 -35.45 3.58 -0.75
N PRO A 154 -36.74 3.80 -0.42
CA PRO A 154 -37.88 3.26 -1.17
C PRO A 154 -38.04 3.87 -2.57
#